data_AF-A0A848IH30-F1
#
_entry.id   AF-A0A848IH30-F1
#
_cell.length_a   1.000
_cell.length_b   1.000
_cell.length_c   1.000
_cell.angle_alpha   90.00
_cell.angle_beta   90.00
_cell.angle_gamma   90.00
#
_symmetry.space_group_name_H-M   'P 1'
#
loop_
_entity.id
_entity.type
_entity.pdbx_description
1 polymer ?
#
loop_
_entity_poly.entity_id
_entity_poly.type
_entity_poly.pdbx_seq_one_letter_code
_entity_poly.pdbx_strand_id
1 'polypeptide(L)'
;MKSKLPQHVAFAEFREGATIQLLNKHGRVASVSYGDKDLGFVDAMGDRGLRQAHKREVNNALYLHSEFASNDMPKPSLPTAEAIADYPDLLDKFPIAASILGFYAERNCQGMLVARYCFPTDEEQQVLKYVMTIYGFLIARNERVSLLELADRIAGRYDVSEPRNRVAIETLRSGAGVSRYVSH
;
A
#
# COMPACT_ATOMS: atom_id res chain seq x y z
N MET A 1 15.89 22.52 11.94
CA MET A 1 15.47 21.44 11.02
C MET A 1 14.00 21.14 11.30
N LYS A 2 13.12 21.11 10.29
CA LYS A 2 11.74 20.63 10.51
C LYS A 2 11.81 19.13 10.82
N SER A 3 11.25 18.71 11.96
CA SER A 3 11.08 17.28 12.25
C SER A 3 10.24 16.63 11.15
N LYS A 4 10.57 15.39 10.77
CA LYS A 4 9.75 14.61 9.83
C LYS A 4 8.36 14.39 10.42
N LEU A 5 7.39 14.01 9.59
CA LEU A 5 6.06 13.65 10.08
C LEU A 5 6.12 12.23 10.70
N PRO A 6 5.34 11.94 11.75
CA PRO A 6 5.32 10.60 12.35
C PRO A 6 5.07 9.50 11.32
N GLN A 7 4.13 9.69 10.39
CA GLN A 7 3.84 8.72 9.35
C GLN A 7 4.92 8.59 8.25
N HIS A 8 6.00 9.36 8.30
CA HIS A 8 7.10 9.31 7.32
C HIS A 8 8.38 8.67 7.87
N VAL A 9 8.33 8.07 9.06
CA VAL A 9 9.48 7.45 9.70
C VAL A 9 9.13 6.05 10.19
N ALA A 10 10.13 5.16 10.24
CA ALA A 10 9.96 3.89 10.93
C ALA A 10 9.73 4.12 12.44
N PHE A 11 9.11 3.15 13.11
CA PHE A 11 8.84 3.22 14.54
C PHE A 11 10.11 3.43 15.36
N ALA A 12 11.25 2.88 14.93
CA ALA A 12 12.53 3.08 15.61
C ALA A 12 12.95 4.57 15.64
N GLU A 13 12.88 5.26 14.50
CA GLU A 13 13.19 6.70 14.40
C GLU A 13 12.12 7.54 15.10
N PHE A 14 10.84 7.15 15.02
CA PHE A 14 9.78 7.79 15.79
C PHE A 14 10.05 7.72 17.30
N ARG A 15 10.40 6.53 17.80
CA ARG A 15 10.65 6.27 19.23
C ARG A 15 11.78 7.14 19.77
N GLU A 16 12.83 7.36 19.00
CA GLU A 16 13.96 8.21 19.39
C GLU A 16 13.59 9.69 19.51
N GLY A 17 12.65 10.17 18.68
CA GLY A 17 12.20 11.56 18.70
C GLY A 17 10.92 11.83 19.51
N ALA A 18 10.24 10.79 20.00
CA ALA A 18 8.97 10.92 20.70
C ALA A 18 9.15 11.05 22.21
N THR A 19 8.34 11.90 22.83
CA THR A 19 8.24 12.02 24.29
C THR A 19 6.90 11.47 24.75
N ILE A 20 6.92 10.63 25.79
CA ILE A 20 5.72 10.11 26.43
C ILE A 20 5.65 10.60 27.88
N GLN A 21 4.52 11.19 28.26
CA GLN A 21 4.32 11.76 29.59
C GLN A 21 3.11 11.11 30.27
N LEU A 22 3.31 10.65 31.51
CA LEU A 22 2.25 10.04 32.31
C LEU A 22 1.17 11.08 32.61
N LEU A 23 -0.10 10.68 32.49
CA LEU A 23 -1.23 11.53 32.84
C LEU A 23 -1.79 11.14 34.19
N ASN A 24 -2.00 12.14 35.05
CA ASN A 24 -2.41 11.89 36.43
C ASN A 24 -3.94 11.92 36.61
N LYS A 25 -4.72 12.39 35.62
CA LYS A 25 -6.16 12.73 35.80
C LYS A 25 -7.12 12.55 34.60
N HIS A 26 -6.76 11.86 33.50
CA HIS A 26 -7.55 11.92 32.25
C HIS A 26 -8.18 10.60 31.74
N GLY A 27 -8.26 9.54 32.55
CA GLY A 27 -8.84 8.25 32.12
C GLY A 27 -8.04 7.53 31.02
N ARG A 28 -6.86 8.05 30.70
CA ARG A 28 -5.85 7.52 29.80
C ARG A 28 -4.51 7.50 30.53
N VAL A 29 -3.59 6.65 30.09
CA VAL A 29 -2.34 6.41 30.81
C VAL A 29 -1.32 7.52 30.55
N ALA A 30 -1.18 7.96 29.30
CA ALA A 30 -0.15 8.92 28.93
C ALA A 30 -0.55 9.80 27.74
N SER A 31 0.16 10.91 27.53
CA SER A 31 0.18 11.67 26.29
C SER A 31 1.50 11.46 25.56
N VAL A 32 1.47 11.56 24.23
CA VAL A 32 2.66 11.44 23.38
C VAL A 32 2.81 12.70 22.54
N SER A 33 4.02 13.25 22.50
CA SER A 33 4.42 14.30 21.58
C SER A 33 5.58 13.86 20.70
N TYR A 34 5.70 14.47 19.52
CA TYR A 34 6.80 14.22 18.57
C TYR A 34 7.25 15.54 17.93
N GLY A 35 8.46 15.98 18.28
CA GLY A 35 8.86 17.38 18.05
C GLY A 35 7.88 18.35 18.74
N ASP A 36 7.42 19.36 18.02
CA ASP A 36 6.47 20.35 18.54
C ASP A 36 4.99 19.91 18.43
N LYS A 37 4.72 18.67 18.00
CA LYS A 37 3.35 18.17 17.81
C LYS A 37 2.90 17.36 19.01
N ASP A 38 1.74 17.70 19.56
CA ASP A 38 0.97 16.83 20.44
C ASP A 38 0.23 15.78 19.59
N LEU A 39 0.51 14.50 19.83
CA LEU A 39 -0.13 13.38 19.15
C LEU A 39 -1.28 12.80 19.98
N GLY A 40 -1.59 13.38 21.14
CA GLY A 40 -2.70 13.02 21.99
C GLY A 40 -2.43 11.81 22.88
N PHE A 41 -3.51 11.19 23.35
CA PHE A 41 -3.46 10.22 24.45
C PHE A 41 -3.24 8.79 24.00
N VAL A 42 -2.63 7.99 24.88
CA VAL A 42 -2.37 6.56 24.71
C VAL A 42 -2.70 5.79 26.00
N ASP A 43 -2.88 4.48 25.86
CA ASP A 43 -3.38 3.59 26.92
C ASP A 43 -2.27 2.79 27.61
N ALA A 44 -1.00 3.08 27.31
CA ALA A 44 0.16 2.43 27.92
C ALA A 44 1.37 3.37 27.97
N MET A 45 2.32 3.07 28.85
CA MET A 45 3.66 3.71 28.89
C MET A 45 4.67 3.00 27.98
N GLY A 46 5.82 3.64 27.77
CA GLY A 46 6.96 3.09 27.02
C GLY A 46 6.63 2.76 25.55
N ASP A 47 7.34 1.78 24.99
CA ASP A 47 7.22 1.40 23.57
C ASP A 47 5.79 1.02 23.17
N ARG A 48 4.99 0.45 24.08
CA ARG A 48 3.58 0.12 23.78
C ARG A 48 2.75 1.37 23.53
N GLY A 49 2.90 2.39 24.36
CA GLY A 49 2.24 3.68 24.19
C GLY A 49 2.72 4.40 22.94
N LEU A 50 4.03 4.45 22.73
CA LEU A 50 4.63 5.06 21.55
C LEU A 50 4.17 4.37 20.26
N ARG A 51 4.12 3.03 20.25
CA ARG A 51 3.63 2.25 19.10
C ARG A 51 2.15 2.50 18.84
N GLN A 52 1.34 2.70 19.88
CA GLN A 52 -0.07 3.09 19.73
C GLN A 52 -0.20 4.47 19.06
N ALA A 53 0.55 5.47 19.52
CA ALA A 53 0.54 6.81 18.92
C ALA A 53 1.00 6.77 17.47
N HIS A 54 2.14 6.13 17.19
CA HIS A 54 2.69 6.03 15.84
C HIS A 54 1.75 5.28 14.88
N LYS A 55 1.22 4.13 15.30
CA LYS A 55 0.23 3.37 14.52
C LYS A 55 -1.01 4.20 14.21
N ARG A 56 -1.48 5.03 15.14
CA ARG A 56 -2.62 5.93 14.93
C ARG A 56 -2.33 6.94 13.83
N GLU A 57 -1.15 7.57 13.82
CA GLU A 57 -0.78 8.52 12.77
C GLU A 57 -0.70 7.86 11.38
N VAL A 58 -0.08 6.68 11.29
CA VAL A 58 -0.05 5.89 10.04
C VAL A 58 -1.46 5.50 9.60
N ASN A 59 -2.30 5.00 10.52
CA ASN A 59 -3.70 4.65 10.24
C ASN A 59 -4.50 5.87 9.77
N ASN A 60 -4.36 7.02 10.41
CA ASN A 60 -5.10 8.24 10.07
C ASN A 60 -4.71 8.74 8.68
N ALA A 61 -3.42 8.70 8.35
CA ALA A 61 -2.94 9.04 7.02
C ALA A 61 -3.50 8.07 5.96
N LEU A 62 -3.58 6.76 6.21
CA LEU A 62 -4.23 5.83 5.28
C LEU A 62 -5.74 6.03 5.19
N TYR A 63 -6.43 6.24 6.32
CA TYR A 63 -7.87 6.43 6.38
C TYR A 63 -8.32 7.64 5.54
N LEU A 64 -7.61 8.76 5.63
CA LEU A 64 -7.94 9.98 4.88
C LEU A 64 -7.76 9.85 3.35
N HIS A 65 -7.13 8.78 2.91
CA HIS A 65 -7.01 8.39 1.50
C HIS A 65 -7.92 7.21 1.12
N SER A 66 -8.79 6.75 2.02
CA SER A 66 -9.76 5.69 1.76
C SER A 66 -11.10 6.24 1.26
N GLU A 67 -11.94 5.35 0.72
CA GLU A 67 -13.33 5.67 0.32
C GLU A 67 -14.23 6.13 1.48
N PHE A 68 -13.81 5.89 2.73
CA PHE A 68 -14.57 6.26 3.91
C PHE A 68 -14.34 7.70 4.36
N ALA A 69 -13.30 8.37 3.84
CA ALA A 69 -12.99 9.75 4.20
C ALA A 69 -13.83 10.74 3.37
N SER A 70 -14.35 11.77 4.04
CA SER A 70 -14.99 12.88 3.35
C SER A 70 -13.98 13.58 2.43
N ASN A 71 -14.42 13.92 1.21
CA ASN A 71 -13.60 14.64 0.23
C ASN A 71 -13.20 16.05 0.69
N ASP A 72 -13.94 16.63 1.63
CA ASP A 72 -13.69 17.99 2.15
C ASP A 72 -12.61 18.03 3.24
N MET A 73 -12.13 16.86 3.70
CA MET A 73 -11.07 16.83 4.71
C MET A 73 -9.69 17.02 4.06
N PRO A 74 -8.83 17.88 4.64
CA PRO A 74 -7.45 18.00 4.23
C PRO A 74 -6.75 16.63 4.32
N LYS A 75 -6.24 16.15 3.19
CA LYS A 75 -5.52 14.88 3.14
C LYS A 75 -4.06 15.10 3.54
N PRO A 76 -3.55 14.48 4.61
CA PRO A 76 -2.13 14.48 4.90
C PRO A 76 -1.40 13.72 3.78
N SER A 77 -0.08 13.89 3.72
CA SER A 77 0.75 12.99 2.91
C SER A 77 0.58 11.53 3.37
N LEU A 78 0.59 10.62 2.40
CA LEU A 78 0.56 9.18 2.65
C LEU A 78 1.80 8.75 3.47
N PRO A 79 1.71 7.66 4.25
CA PRO A 79 2.87 7.13 4.96
C PRO A 79 3.97 6.65 4.01
N THR A 80 5.23 6.65 4.48
CA THR A 80 6.33 6.05 3.71
C THR A 80 6.34 4.53 3.83
N ALA A 81 7.08 3.85 2.95
CA ALA A 81 7.22 2.39 2.98
C ALA A 81 7.85 1.89 4.29
N GLU A 82 8.81 2.65 4.83
CA GLU A 82 9.46 2.34 6.11
C GLU A 82 8.48 2.41 7.27
N ALA A 83 7.61 3.41 7.31
CA ALA A 83 6.57 3.54 8.34
C ALA A 83 5.54 2.41 8.27
N ILE A 84 5.19 1.97 7.06
CA ILE A 84 4.23 0.89 6.81
C ILE A 84 4.79 -0.48 7.15
N ALA A 85 6.09 -0.71 6.95
CA ALA A 85 6.74 -1.98 7.28
C ALA A 85 6.53 -2.39 8.76
N ASP A 86 6.33 -1.42 9.66
CA ASP A 86 6.02 -1.66 11.07
C ASP A 86 4.56 -2.07 11.36
N TYR A 87 3.64 -1.86 10.42
CA TYR A 87 2.18 -2.08 10.55
C TYR A 87 1.55 -2.67 9.27
N PRO A 88 2.01 -3.84 8.78
CA PRO A 88 1.50 -4.42 7.55
C PRO A 88 -0.01 -4.71 7.60
N ASP A 89 -0.58 -4.92 8.78
CA ASP A 89 -2.02 -5.14 8.98
C ASP A 89 -2.88 -3.94 8.56
N LEU A 90 -2.32 -2.73 8.52
CA LEU A 90 -3.05 -1.54 8.06
C LEU A 90 -3.25 -1.50 6.55
N LEU A 91 -2.42 -2.20 5.77
CA LEU A 91 -2.62 -2.31 4.32
C LEU A 91 -3.93 -3.04 4.03
N ASP A 92 -4.19 -4.13 4.74
CA ASP A 92 -5.43 -4.92 4.58
C ASP A 92 -6.68 -4.12 4.90
N LYS A 93 -6.57 -3.19 5.85
CA LYS A 93 -7.65 -2.33 6.29
C LYS A 93 -7.99 -1.21 5.29
N PHE A 94 -7.01 -0.74 4.51
CA PHE A 94 -7.16 0.40 3.60
C PHE A 94 -6.68 0.09 2.17
N PRO A 95 -7.40 -0.77 1.43
CA PRO A 95 -6.95 -1.28 0.13
C PRO A 95 -6.76 -0.19 -0.93
N ILE A 96 -7.56 0.89 -0.91
CA ILE A 96 -7.42 2.00 -1.86
C ILE A 96 -6.13 2.79 -1.57
N ALA A 97 -5.91 3.20 -0.32
CA ALA A 97 -4.73 3.97 0.07
C ALA A 97 -3.44 3.19 -0.20
N ALA A 98 -3.45 1.88 0.07
CA ALA A 98 -2.33 1.02 -0.22
C ALA A 98 -2.15 0.74 -1.73
N SER A 99 -3.18 0.87 -2.55
CA SER A 99 -3.04 0.89 -4.01
C SER A 99 -2.33 2.16 -4.49
N ILE A 100 -2.64 3.32 -3.92
CA ILE A 100 -1.98 4.59 -4.26
C ILE A 100 -0.49 4.55 -3.90
N LEU A 101 -0.16 3.90 -2.78
CA LEU A 101 1.22 3.68 -2.34
C LEU A 101 2.01 2.67 -3.18
N GLY A 102 1.39 2.06 -4.19
CA GLY A 102 2.02 1.02 -4.99
C GLY A 102 2.13 -0.35 -4.30
N PHE A 103 1.65 -0.51 -3.05
CA PHE A 103 1.55 -1.82 -2.39
C PHE A 103 0.45 -2.70 -3.00
N TYR A 104 -0.60 -2.09 -3.55
CA TYR A 104 -1.66 -2.80 -4.28
C TYR A 104 -1.79 -2.40 -5.74
N ALA A 105 -0.79 -1.76 -6.36
CA ALA A 105 -0.70 -1.69 -7.83
C ALA A 105 -0.78 -3.09 -8.46
N GLU A 106 -0.43 -4.11 -7.69
CA GLU A 106 -0.53 -5.54 -7.97
C GLU A 106 -1.96 -6.09 -8.03
N ARG A 107 -2.94 -5.45 -7.35
CA ARG A 107 -4.35 -5.86 -7.35
C ARG A 107 -5.15 -5.38 -8.55
N ASN A 108 -4.56 -4.64 -9.48
CA ASN A 108 -5.28 -4.21 -10.67
C ASN A 108 -4.54 -4.55 -11.95
N CYS A 109 -4.12 -5.83 -12.07
CA CYS A 109 -3.75 -6.39 -13.37
C CYS A 109 -4.80 -6.02 -14.42
N GLN A 110 -6.09 -6.14 -14.06
CA GLN A 110 -7.20 -5.74 -14.91
C GLN A 110 -7.22 -4.25 -15.23
N GLY A 111 -7.14 -3.37 -14.22
CA GLY A 111 -7.14 -1.91 -14.43
C GLY A 111 -5.94 -1.39 -15.21
N MET A 112 -4.75 -1.93 -14.98
CA MET A 112 -3.53 -1.56 -15.71
C MET A 112 -3.53 -2.06 -17.15
N LEU A 113 -4.04 -3.28 -17.37
CA LEU A 113 -4.22 -3.83 -18.71
C LEU A 113 -5.31 -3.07 -19.47
N VAL A 114 -6.46 -2.77 -18.85
CA VAL A 114 -7.53 -1.97 -19.46
C VAL A 114 -7.06 -0.55 -19.78
N ALA A 115 -6.32 0.11 -18.88
CA ALA A 115 -5.75 1.43 -19.12
C ALA A 115 -4.73 1.45 -20.27
N ARG A 116 -3.97 0.36 -20.43
CA ARG A 116 -3.00 0.20 -21.54
C ARG A 116 -3.68 -0.04 -22.88
N TYR A 117 -4.81 -0.75 -22.88
CA TYR A 117 -5.49 -1.18 -24.09
C TYR A 117 -6.91 -0.63 -24.17
N CYS A 118 -7.12 0.69 -23.97
CA CYS A 118 -8.45 1.31 -24.09
C CYS A 118 -9.18 0.97 -25.41
N PHE A 119 -8.43 0.58 -26.46
CA PHE A 119 -8.95 0.01 -27.71
C PHE A 119 -8.03 -1.14 -28.16
N PRO A 120 -8.24 -2.37 -27.65
CA PRO A 120 -7.37 -3.49 -27.99
C PRO A 120 -7.69 -4.02 -29.39
N THR A 121 -6.64 -4.34 -30.14
CA THR A 121 -6.73 -5.23 -31.30
C THR A 121 -7.27 -6.61 -30.89
N ASP A 122 -7.74 -7.41 -31.86
CA ASP A 122 -8.24 -8.77 -31.58
C ASP A 122 -7.19 -9.66 -30.90
N GLU A 123 -5.92 -9.50 -31.27
CA GLU A 123 -4.79 -10.22 -30.67
C GLU A 123 -4.58 -9.79 -29.21
N GLU A 124 -4.60 -8.48 -28.93
CA GLU A 124 -4.49 -7.96 -27.57
C GLU A 124 -5.69 -8.39 -26.71
N GLN A 125 -6.90 -8.46 -27.25
CA GLN A 125 -8.07 -8.98 -26.53
C GLN A 125 -7.90 -10.45 -26.13
N GLN A 126 -7.29 -11.27 -26.98
CA GLN A 126 -7.05 -12.68 -26.66
C GLN A 126 -6.02 -12.83 -25.54
N VAL A 127 -4.93 -12.05 -25.59
CA VAL A 127 -3.92 -11.99 -24.54
C VAL A 127 -4.54 -11.54 -23.21
N LEU A 128 -5.38 -10.50 -23.25
CA LEU A 128 -6.09 -9.99 -22.07
C LEU A 128 -7.00 -11.06 -21.46
N LYS A 129 -7.84 -11.71 -22.26
CA LYS A 129 -8.73 -12.79 -21.80
C LYS A 129 -7.94 -13.93 -21.15
N TYR A 130 -6.80 -14.31 -21.75
CA TYR A 130 -5.93 -15.35 -21.23
C TYR A 130 -5.35 -14.98 -19.86
N VAL A 131 -4.73 -13.81 -19.75
CA VAL A 131 -4.15 -13.31 -18.49
C VAL A 131 -5.21 -13.16 -17.41
N MET A 132 -6.38 -12.59 -17.75
CA MET A 132 -7.48 -12.39 -16.81
C MET A 132 -8.09 -13.70 -16.31
N THR A 133 -8.11 -14.75 -17.15
CA THR A 133 -8.57 -16.08 -16.74
C THR A 133 -7.66 -16.66 -15.67
N ILE A 134 -6.34 -16.61 -15.89
CA ILE A 134 -5.34 -17.09 -14.92
C ILE A 134 -5.41 -16.27 -13.63
N TYR A 135 -5.52 -14.96 -13.74
CA TYR A 135 -5.66 -14.05 -12.60
C TYR A 135 -6.95 -14.32 -11.80
N GLY A 136 -8.07 -14.59 -12.46
CA GLY A 136 -9.34 -14.94 -11.82
C GLY A 136 -9.24 -16.19 -10.94
N PHE A 137 -8.47 -17.21 -11.37
CA PHE A 137 -8.21 -18.40 -10.54
C PHE A 137 -7.39 -18.08 -9.28
N LEU A 138 -6.50 -17.09 -9.34
CA LEU A 138 -5.69 -16.68 -8.19
C LEU A 138 -6.52 -15.88 -7.18
N ILE A 139 -7.37 -14.97 -7.66
CA ILE A 139 -8.34 -14.25 -6.81
C ILE A 139 -9.28 -15.24 -6.10
N ALA A 140 -9.79 -16.25 -6.82
CA ALA A 140 -10.69 -17.24 -6.23
C ALA A 140 -10.06 -18.03 -5.08
N ARG A 141 -8.72 -18.10 -5.04
CA ARG A 141 -7.93 -18.72 -3.97
C ARG A 141 -7.46 -17.74 -2.90
N ASN A 142 -7.93 -16.49 -2.96
CA ASN A 142 -7.48 -15.37 -2.14
C ASN A 142 -5.96 -15.14 -2.21
N GLU A 143 -5.32 -15.55 -3.31
CA GLU A 143 -3.89 -15.35 -3.53
C GLU A 143 -3.65 -13.95 -4.10
N ARG A 144 -2.73 -13.21 -3.48
CA ARG A 144 -2.29 -11.89 -3.93
C ARG A 144 -1.00 -12.07 -4.73
N VAL A 145 -0.98 -11.57 -5.96
CA VAL A 145 0.18 -11.67 -6.85
C VAL A 145 0.40 -10.37 -7.60
N SER A 146 1.66 -9.99 -7.76
CA SER A 146 2.08 -8.89 -8.61
C SER A 146 1.98 -9.21 -10.10
N LEU A 147 2.06 -8.17 -10.95
CA LEU A 147 2.22 -8.36 -12.40
C LEU A 147 3.48 -9.17 -12.73
N LEU A 148 4.58 -8.96 -11.97
CA LEU A 148 5.84 -9.69 -12.14
C LEU A 148 5.71 -11.14 -11.69
N GLU A 149 5.13 -11.37 -10.52
CA GLU A 149 4.90 -12.71 -9.98
C GLU A 149 3.93 -13.50 -10.86
N LEU A 150 2.91 -12.85 -11.42
CA LEU A 150 2.01 -13.46 -12.39
C LEU A 150 2.77 -13.83 -13.67
N ALA A 151 3.62 -12.94 -14.18
CA ALA A 151 4.46 -13.22 -15.34
C ALA A 151 5.40 -14.42 -15.10
N ASP A 152 6.05 -14.47 -13.94
CA ASP A 152 6.96 -15.55 -13.56
C ASP A 152 6.22 -16.88 -13.35
N ARG A 153 5.02 -16.85 -12.77
CA ARG A 153 4.15 -18.04 -12.67
C ARG A 153 3.69 -18.54 -14.03
N ILE A 154 3.38 -17.65 -14.98
CA ILE A 154 3.03 -18.06 -16.35
C ILE A 154 4.25 -18.68 -17.03
N ALA A 155 5.42 -18.03 -16.93
CA ALA A 155 6.67 -18.54 -17.51
C ALA A 155 7.12 -19.89 -16.92
N GLY A 156 6.86 -20.12 -15.63
CA GLY A 156 7.20 -21.37 -14.95
C GLY A 156 6.21 -22.51 -15.18
N ARG A 157 5.00 -22.24 -15.69
CA ARG A 157 3.92 -23.22 -15.81
C ARG A 157 3.50 -23.52 -17.25
N TYR A 158 3.73 -22.60 -18.18
CA TYR A 158 3.33 -22.72 -19.57
C TYR A 158 4.54 -22.56 -20.50
N ASP A 159 4.50 -23.23 -21.65
CA ASP A 159 5.57 -23.17 -22.65
C ASP A 159 5.75 -21.74 -23.19
N VAL A 160 6.94 -21.18 -22.97
CA VAL A 160 7.29 -19.80 -23.38
C VAL A 160 7.58 -19.66 -24.87
N SER A 161 7.75 -20.77 -25.60
CA SER A 161 7.90 -20.75 -27.05
C SER A 161 6.57 -20.47 -27.77
N GLU A 162 5.44 -20.75 -27.11
CA GLU A 162 4.10 -20.42 -27.60
C GLU A 162 3.91 -18.89 -27.63
N PRO A 163 3.64 -18.28 -28.80
CA PRO A 163 3.57 -16.83 -28.96
C PRO A 163 2.64 -16.12 -27.97
N ARG A 164 1.47 -16.70 -27.67
CA ARG A 164 0.50 -16.09 -26.73
C ARG A 164 1.07 -15.95 -25.32
N ASN A 165 1.85 -16.94 -24.85
CA ASN A 165 2.40 -16.96 -23.50
C ASN A 165 3.53 -15.95 -23.40
N ARG A 166 4.39 -15.91 -24.43
CA ARG A 166 5.47 -14.92 -24.54
C ARG A 166 4.95 -13.50 -24.51
N VAL A 167 3.95 -13.19 -25.33
CA VAL A 167 3.32 -11.86 -25.39
C VAL A 167 2.66 -11.50 -24.05
N ALA A 168 1.96 -12.44 -23.41
CA ALA A 168 1.40 -12.21 -22.07
C ALA A 168 2.46 -11.85 -21.02
N ILE A 169 3.59 -12.58 -20.99
CA ILE A 169 4.70 -12.34 -20.06
C ILE A 169 5.34 -10.97 -20.32
N GLU A 170 5.64 -10.65 -21.58
CA GLU A 170 6.22 -9.36 -21.98
C GLU A 170 5.29 -8.18 -21.62
N THR A 171 3.99 -8.33 -21.85
CA THR A 171 2.96 -7.34 -21.50
C THR A 171 2.89 -7.11 -19.99
N LEU A 172 2.85 -8.18 -19.19
CA LEU A 172 2.81 -8.10 -17.73
C LEU A 172 4.07 -7.42 -17.17
N ARG A 173 5.25 -7.83 -17.64
CA ARG A 173 6.54 -7.26 -17.22
C ARG A 173 6.68 -5.79 -17.59
N SER A 174 6.29 -5.41 -18.81
CA SER A 174 6.33 -4.01 -19.23
C SER A 174 5.30 -3.16 -18.48
N GLY A 175 4.11 -3.70 -18.17
CA GLY A 175 3.11 -3.04 -17.33
C GLY A 175 3.64 -2.73 -15.93
N ALA A 176 4.38 -3.66 -15.32
CA ALA A 176 5.01 -3.44 -14.02
C ALA A 176 6.01 -2.26 -14.02
N GLY A 177 6.66 -1.99 -15.16
CA GLY A 177 7.59 -0.86 -15.32
C GLY A 177 6.91 0.51 -15.34
N VAL A 178 5.70 0.61 -15.91
CA VAL A 178 4.93 1.86 -16.01
C VAL A 178 4.41 2.32 -14.63
N SER A 179 4.10 1.38 -13.73
CA SER A 179 3.66 1.70 -12.37
C SER A 179 4.69 2.46 -11.53
N ARG A 180 5.99 2.45 -11.91
CA ARG A 180 7.03 3.19 -11.19
C ARG A 180 7.10 4.68 -11.57
N TYR A 181 6.37 5.11 -12.59
CA TYR A 181 6.45 6.48 -13.13
C TYR A 181 5.23 7.36 -12.80
N VAL A 182 4.22 6.85 -12.08
CA VAL A 182 3.06 7.64 -11.66
C VAL A 182 3.27 8.13 -10.22
N SER A 183 4.28 8.98 -10.04
CA SER A 183 4.53 9.72 -8.81
C SER A 183 4.90 11.16 -9.19
N HIS A 184 3.89 11.98 -9.50
CA HIS A 184 4.01 13.44 -9.62
C HIS A 184 2.99 14.09 -8.71
#